data_AF-A0A976KD25-F1
#
_entry.id   AF-A0A976KD25-F1
#
_cell.length_a   1.000
_cell.length_b   1.000
_cell.length_c   1.000
_cell.angle_alpha   90.00
_cell.angle_beta   90.00
_cell.angle_gamma   90.00
#
_symmetry.space_group_name_H-M   'P 1'
#
loop_
_entity.id
_entity.type
_entity.pdbx_description
1 polymer ?
#
loop_
_entity_poly.entity_id
_entity_poly.type
_entity_poly.pdbx_seq_one_letter_code
_entity_poly.pdbx_strand_id
1 'polypeptide(L)'
;PADQRVDALRGLQGSDCGRRGGQRPLPRHGERLADARQDRCGRRAYQEHGRCRVDGIRGIGQVIFWSARAGDTCGHRLGALSLFFLLAVVLPGTGGAEIHRISAGEKITPILQQARAGDTIWLEPGEYLENLVIDVPVTLTGEGRPHLRGGYQGVPIHIKAPGTVIDGLRISEAGTRLMEDMACILVEADGATIRNSVIDEPLHGIYVKAGNGTRIEGNRIEGRLDLIEEDRGNGIHLWNSRDNFIHDNEILNVRDGIYFSFADATVVTKNHIHRVRYGLHYMYSNDNVFEDNLFENSVAGAALMYSSDIKFLRNIFARCRGFRSYGILYQSMDDTEARSNLVLDNSRGIFLNNSARNLLLGNDVVDNDLAIQLNGDQGGNVVAGNNFINNLSELLLDIGRPEIDWEDTEGGNFWTGYRGYDLDGDGIGDQPHTIQNVFQVLENDYPEVRFYLFSLAARILEMAEQALPILELGKAQDLSPRFRPVVNDQVPWVMVQQSYHRGNKGAALVYLLATAIPLLLLFRIGRRK
;
A
#
# COMPACT_ATOMS: atom_id res chain seq x y z
N PRO A 1 -36.41 -17.90 22.68
CA PRO A 1 -35.75 -19.22 22.72
C PRO A 1 -34.52 -19.21 21.80
N ALA A 2 -33.38 -18.61 22.17
CA ALA A 2 -32.50 -18.92 23.30
C ALA A 2 -32.00 -20.38 23.27
N ASP A 3 -30.68 -20.50 23.23
CA ASP A 3 -29.82 -21.69 23.38
C ASP A 3 -29.61 -22.59 22.16
N GLN A 4 -28.47 -22.41 21.50
CA GLN A 4 -27.35 -23.36 21.52
C GLN A 4 -26.18 -22.89 20.64
N ARG A 5 -24.98 -22.87 21.26
CA ARG A 5 -23.60 -22.92 20.71
C ARG A 5 -22.68 -21.79 21.19
N VAL A 6 -22.38 -21.86 22.48
CA VAL A 6 -21.10 -21.45 23.07
C VAL A 6 -20.53 -22.73 23.66
N ASP A 7 -19.45 -23.26 23.08
CA ASP A 7 -18.46 -24.15 23.73
C ASP A 7 -17.50 -24.76 22.70
N ALA A 8 -16.35 -24.11 22.50
CA ALA A 8 -15.06 -24.75 22.23
C ALA A 8 -13.98 -23.65 22.25
N LEU A 9 -12.90 -23.89 23.01
CA LEU A 9 -11.69 -23.04 23.21
C LEU A 9 -11.61 -22.20 24.50
N ARG A 10 -12.01 -22.79 25.63
CA ARG A 10 -11.32 -22.57 26.91
C ARG A 10 -10.54 -23.84 27.26
N GLY A 11 -9.21 -23.75 27.24
CA GLY A 11 -8.34 -24.83 27.70
C GLY A 11 -6.90 -24.37 27.79
N LEU A 12 -6.42 -24.30 29.05
CA LEU A 12 -5.02 -24.33 29.51
C LEU A 12 -4.46 -23.02 30.10
N GLN A 13 -4.96 -22.66 31.29
CA GLN A 13 -4.14 -22.10 32.36
C GLN A 13 -4.43 -22.86 33.66
N GLY A 14 -3.36 -23.23 34.38
CA GLY A 14 -3.40 -23.47 35.83
C GLY A 14 -3.09 -24.90 36.29
N SER A 15 -1.83 -25.15 36.64
CA SER A 15 -1.50 -26.01 37.77
C SER A 15 -0.73 -25.17 38.79
N ASP A 16 -1.29 -25.09 39.98
CA ASP A 16 -0.83 -24.28 41.11
C ASP A 16 -0.48 -25.23 42.26
N CYS A 17 0.63 -24.99 42.96
CA CYS A 17 0.78 -25.18 44.41
C CYS A 17 2.24 -25.05 44.86
N GLY A 18 2.49 -24.16 45.82
CA GLY A 18 3.57 -24.35 46.80
C GLY A 18 4.18 -23.11 47.45
N ARG A 19 3.43 -22.40 48.32
CA ARG A 19 4.01 -21.44 49.29
C ARG A 19 4.75 -22.17 50.43
N ARG A 20 5.98 -21.75 50.73
CA ARG A 20 6.52 -21.64 52.11
C ARG A 20 7.43 -20.41 52.20
N GLY A 21 7.22 -19.61 53.24
CA GLY A 21 7.97 -18.38 53.51
C GLY A 21 9.30 -18.59 54.22
N GLY A 22 10.15 -17.58 54.13
CA GLY A 22 11.40 -17.42 54.87
C GLY A 22 11.95 -16.02 54.67
N GLN A 23 12.18 -15.30 55.77
CA GLN A 23 12.56 -13.89 55.84
C GLN A 23 14.07 -13.64 55.68
N ARG A 24 14.42 -12.48 55.06
CA ARG A 24 15.61 -11.60 55.25
C ARG A 24 17.01 -12.08 54.78
N PRO A 25 18.00 -11.16 54.60
CA PRO A 25 17.96 -9.76 54.17
C PRO A 25 19.01 -9.38 53.09
N LEU A 26 18.91 -8.15 52.56
CA LEU A 26 19.90 -7.43 51.73
C LEU A 26 21.31 -7.38 52.33
N PRO A 27 22.35 -7.21 51.48
CA PRO A 27 23.49 -6.37 51.83
C PRO A 27 23.71 -5.21 50.84
N ARG A 28 24.27 -4.12 51.39
CA ARG A 28 24.72 -2.90 50.72
C ARG A 28 26.17 -3.03 50.20
N HIS A 29 26.45 -2.22 49.18
CA HIS A 29 27.73 -1.63 48.76
C HIS A 29 28.92 -2.52 48.31
N GLY A 30 29.46 -2.18 47.13
CA GLY A 30 30.92 -2.04 46.94
C GLY A 30 31.57 -2.87 45.83
N GLU A 31 31.97 -2.17 44.76
CA GLU A 31 33.15 -2.40 43.91
C GLU A 31 33.13 -3.39 42.71
N ARG A 32 33.26 -2.76 41.52
CA ARG A 32 34.19 -2.99 40.38
C ARG A 32 34.29 -4.36 39.68
N LEU A 33 34.01 -4.28 38.37
CA LEU A 33 34.77 -4.80 37.21
C LEU A 33 35.31 -6.25 37.27
N ALA A 34 34.79 -7.12 36.40
CA ALA A 34 35.56 -7.73 35.30
C ALA A 34 34.71 -8.72 34.48
N ASP A 35 35.08 -8.81 33.21
CA ASP A 35 34.68 -9.73 32.15
C ASP A 35 34.25 -11.16 32.52
N ALA A 36 33.24 -11.65 31.78
CA ALA A 36 33.28 -12.97 31.13
C ALA A 36 32.06 -13.15 30.20
N ARG A 37 32.18 -12.79 28.92
CA ARG A 37 31.35 -13.38 27.86
C ARG A 37 32.10 -14.59 27.32
N GLN A 38 31.52 -15.76 27.49
CA GLN A 38 32.00 -17.01 26.94
C GLN A 38 31.43 -17.22 25.53
N ASP A 39 32.36 -17.54 24.64
CA ASP A 39 32.19 -17.90 23.23
C ASP A 39 31.21 -19.07 22.98
N ARG A 40 30.56 -19.01 21.80
CA ARG A 40 30.70 -20.12 20.85
C ARG A 40 30.59 -19.67 19.38
N CYS A 41 31.74 -19.77 18.71
CA CYS A 41 32.02 -19.99 17.28
C CYS A 41 30.89 -20.68 16.48
N GLY A 42 30.69 -20.36 15.19
CA GLY A 42 31.71 -20.62 14.16
C GLY A 42 31.64 -19.76 12.89
N ARG A 43 32.83 -19.28 12.52
CA ARG A 43 33.24 -18.58 11.29
C ARG A 43 33.46 -19.55 10.11
N ARG A 44 33.45 -19.01 8.89
CA ARG A 44 34.56 -19.01 7.89
C ARG A 44 34.11 -18.15 6.69
N ALA A 45 34.93 -17.36 5.99
CA ALA A 45 36.27 -16.81 6.19
C ALA A 45 36.45 -15.73 5.10
N TYR A 46 37.01 -14.59 5.46
CA TYR A 46 37.44 -13.52 4.56
C TYR A 46 38.91 -13.76 4.14
N GLN A 47 39.26 -13.44 2.90
CA GLN A 47 40.64 -13.26 2.44
C GLN A 47 40.81 -11.81 1.97
N GLU A 48 41.74 -11.09 2.60
CA GLU A 48 42.25 -9.81 2.11
C GLU A 48 43.63 -10.04 1.47
N HIS A 49 43.90 -9.37 0.34
CA HIS A 49 44.95 -8.36 0.21
C HIS A 49 45.11 -7.94 -1.27
N GLY A 50 45.18 -6.62 -1.50
CA GLY A 50 45.64 -6.06 -2.77
C GLY A 50 45.11 -4.67 -3.07
N ARG A 51 45.68 -3.63 -2.44
CA ARG A 51 45.55 -2.24 -2.93
C ARG A 51 46.38 -2.09 -4.20
N CYS A 52 45.82 -1.51 -5.25
CA CYS A 52 46.60 -0.78 -6.26
C CYS A 52 45.82 0.39 -6.87
N ARG A 53 46.54 1.49 -6.99
CA ARG A 53 46.19 2.80 -7.56
C ARG A 53 45.61 2.71 -8.97
N VAL A 54 44.69 3.65 -9.26
CA VAL A 54 44.30 4.04 -10.61
C VAL A 54 45.09 5.31 -10.96
N ASP A 55 45.95 5.21 -11.97
CA ASP A 55 46.45 6.34 -12.77
C ASP A 55 46.40 5.90 -14.23
N GLY A 56 45.88 6.77 -15.10
CA GLY A 56 45.63 6.47 -16.51
C GLY A 56 46.88 6.47 -17.40
N ILE A 57 46.70 6.06 -18.66
CA ILE A 57 47.19 6.71 -19.91
C ILE A 57 46.78 5.89 -21.16
N ARG A 58 46.43 6.66 -22.19
CA ARG A 58 46.17 6.50 -23.64
C ARG A 58 46.82 5.34 -24.45
N GLY A 59 46.13 4.97 -25.55
CA GLY A 59 46.70 4.50 -26.84
C GLY A 59 45.85 3.43 -27.54
N ILE A 60 44.95 3.73 -28.50
CA ILE A 60 45.11 3.80 -29.99
C ILE A 60 45.63 2.51 -30.66
N GLY A 61 44.85 1.98 -31.63
CA GLY A 61 45.31 1.06 -32.70
C GLY A 61 44.26 0.03 -33.13
N GLN A 62 43.29 0.40 -33.97
CA GLN A 62 43.20 0.12 -35.42
C GLN A 62 42.70 -1.28 -35.85
N VAL A 63 41.57 -1.23 -36.56
CA VAL A 63 40.90 -2.25 -37.37
C VAL A 63 41.43 -2.15 -38.80
N ILE A 64 41.89 -3.24 -39.42
CA ILE A 64 42.10 -3.32 -40.87
C ILE A 64 41.68 -4.69 -41.43
N PHE A 65 40.78 -4.62 -42.42
CA PHE A 65 40.37 -5.65 -43.39
C PHE A 65 41.53 -6.07 -44.30
N TRP A 66 41.55 -7.32 -44.76
CA TRP A 66 42.24 -7.68 -46.01
C TRP A 66 41.37 -8.55 -46.92
N SER A 67 41.29 -8.11 -48.17
CA SER A 67 40.62 -8.71 -49.31
C SER A 67 41.58 -9.57 -50.16
N ALA A 68 40.97 -10.48 -50.90
CA ALA A 68 41.50 -11.46 -51.84
C ALA A 68 42.61 -11.03 -52.83
N ARG A 69 43.41 -12.01 -53.26
CA ARG A 69 43.82 -12.17 -54.67
C ARG A 69 44.14 -13.64 -55.03
N ALA A 70 43.74 -13.98 -56.25
CA ALA A 70 43.72 -15.29 -56.91
C ALA A 70 45.07 -15.73 -57.48
N GLY A 71 45.16 -17.00 -57.89
CA GLY A 71 46.23 -17.52 -58.77
C GLY A 71 46.16 -19.03 -58.97
N ASP A 72 45.70 -19.42 -60.16
CA ASP A 72 45.47 -20.78 -60.67
C ASP A 72 46.71 -21.70 -60.74
N THR A 73 46.51 -23.03 -60.71
CA THR A 73 46.63 -23.93 -61.89
C THR A 73 46.69 -25.43 -61.54
N CYS A 74 45.91 -26.22 -62.30
CA CYS A 74 46.17 -27.57 -62.88
C CYS A 74 46.83 -28.65 -61.98
N GLY A 75 46.31 -29.86 -61.74
CA GLY A 75 45.32 -30.71 -62.40
C GLY A 75 45.87 -32.15 -62.41
N HIS A 76 45.15 -33.14 -61.83
CA HIS A 76 45.10 -34.54 -62.29
C HIS A 76 44.28 -35.48 -61.36
N ARG A 77 43.30 -36.14 -62.00
CA ARG A 77 42.86 -37.55 -61.92
C ARG A 77 42.29 -38.15 -60.61
N LEU A 78 40.98 -38.42 -60.72
CA LEU A 78 40.27 -39.69 -60.46
C LEU A 78 40.41 -40.38 -59.09
N GLY A 79 39.29 -40.38 -58.36
CA GLY A 79 39.00 -41.33 -57.29
C GLY A 79 37.61 -41.08 -56.72
N ALA A 80 36.61 -41.83 -57.19
CA ALA A 80 35.26 -41.80 -56.68
C ALA A 80 35.21 -42.33 -55.23
N LEU A 81 34.69 -41.54 -54.29
CA LEU A 81 34.10 -42.05 -53.06
C LEU A 81 33.02 -41.10 -52.56
N SER A 82 31.83 -41.68 -52.46
CA SER A 82 30.59 -41.20 -51.89
C SER A 82 30.77 -40.50 -50.54
N LEU A 83 30.21 -39.29 -50.37
CA LEU A 83 29.26 -39.01 -49.28
C LEU A 83 28.53 -37.68 -49.52
N PHE A 84 27.21 -37.78 -49.55
CA PHE A 84 26.27 -36.68 -49.37
C PHE A 84 26.66 -35.84 -48.15
N PHE A 85 27.01 -34.57 -48.35
CA PHE A 85 26.84 -33.53 -47.33
C PHE A 85 26.11 -32.37 -47.99
N LEU A 86 24.81 -32.58 -48.19
CA LEU A 86 23.86 -31.48 -48.36
C LEU A 86 23.83 -30.78 -47.00
N LEU A 87 24.68 -29.77 -46.82
CA LEU A 87 24.62 -28.87 -45.69
C LEU A 87 23.35 -28.03 -45.87
N ALA A 88 22.22 -28.62 -45.49
CA ALA A 88 21.02 -27.86 -45.19
C ALA A 88 21.40 -26.94 -44.02
N VAL A 89 21.77 -25.71 -44.35
CA VAL A 89 21.68 -24.61 -43.41
C VAL A 89 20.19 -24.50 -43.09
N VAL A 90 19.77 -25.25 -42.06
CA VAL A 90 18.54 -24.98 -41.33
C VAL A 90 18.79 -23.63 -40.68
N LEU A 91 18.49 -22.56 -41.43
CA LEU A 91 18.17 -21.30 -40.82
C LEU A 91 17.10 -21.64 -39.78
N PRO A 92 17.31 -21.39 -38.48
CA PRO A 92 16.22 -21.45 -37.54
C PRO A 92 15.18 -20.51 -38.10
N GLY A 93 14.07 -21.06 -38.57
CA GLY A 93 12.96 -20.28 -39.05
C GLY A 93 12.66 -19.31 -37.92
N THR A 94 12.81 -18.02 -38.17
CA THR A 94 12.13 -16.98 -37.42
C THR A 94 10.65 -17.27 -37.64
N GLY A 95 10.10 -18.22 -36.87
CA GLY A 95 8.68 -18.49 -36.84
C GLY A 95 8.04 -17.18 -36.44
N GLY A 96 7.43 -16.48 -37.40
CA GLY A 96 6.67 -15.29 -37.09
C GLY A 96 5.59 -15.68 -36.09
N ALA A 97 5.37 -14.82 -35.10
CA ALA A 97 4.24 -14.94 -34.19
C ALA A 97 2.97 -15.13 -35.01
N GLU A 98 2.32 -16.28 -34.84
CA GLU A 98 1.06 -16.59 -35.53
C GLU A 98 -0.12 -16.03 -34.73
N ILE A 99 -1.16 -15.59 -35.42
CA ILE A 99 -2.41 -15.15 -34.79
C ILE A 99 -3.43 -16.27 -34.95
N HIS A 100 -3.75 -16.93 -33.85
CA HIS A 100 -4.78 -17.97 -33.78
C HIS A 100 -6.11 -17.31 -33.41
N ARG A 101 -7.05 -17.22 -34.36
CA ARG A 101 -8.38 -16.66 -34.13
C ARG A 101 -9.33 -17.74 -33.65
N ILE A 102 -10.07 -17.45 -32.57
CA ILE A 102 -11.01 -18.37 -31.94
C ILE A 102 -12.39 -17.73 -31.95
N SER A 103 -13.34 -18.41 -32.54
CA SER A 103 -14.74 -17.99 -32.61
C SER A 103 -15.46 -18.31 -31.30
N ALA A 104 -16.53 -17.57 -31.00
CA ALA A 104 -17.36 -17.87 -29.83
C ALA A 104 -17.89 -19.32 -29.86
N GLY A 105 -17.71 -20.05 -28.76
CA GLY A 105 -18.12 -21.46 -28.63
C GLY A 105 -17.06 -22.49 -29.04
N GLU A 106 -15.97 -22.07 -29.68
CA GLU A 106 -14.78 -22.91 -29.87
C GLU A 106 -13.97 -23.01 -28.57
N LYS A 107 -13.11 -24.03 -28.48
CA LYS A 107 -12.25 -24.25 -27.31
C LYS A 107 -10.89 -23.58 -27.50
N ILE A 108 -10.45 -22.86 -26.48
CA ILE A 108 -9.16 -22.17 -26.40
C ILE A 108 -8.04 -23.17 -26.10
N THR A 109 -8.30 -24.13 -25.21
CA THR A 109 -7.29 -25.08 -24.72
C THR A 109 -6.54 -25.84 -25.84
N PRO A 110 -7.21 -26.40 -26.88
CA PRO A 110 -6.51 -27.12 -27.95
C PRO A 110 -5.58 -26.24 -28.78
N ILE A 111 -5.88 -24.94 -28.89
CA ILE A 111 -5.04 -23.97 -29.60
C ILE A 111 -3.81 -23.62 -28.75
N LEU A 112 -3.98 -23.38 -27.45
CA LEU A 112 -2.87 -23.16 -26.53
C LEU A 112 -1.85 -24.31 -26.54
N GLN A 113 -2.32 -25.56 -26.65
CA GLN A 113 -1.46 -26.76 -26.73
C GLN A 113 -0.61 -26.83 -28.02
N GLN A 114 -0.99 -26.10 -29.07
CA GLN A 114 -0.30 -26.07 -30.36
C GLN A 114 0.46 -24.77 -30.60
N ALA A 115 0.21 -23.76 -29.77
CA ALA A 115 0.82 -22.44 -29.86
C ALA A 115 2.33 -22.50 -29.62
N ARG A 116 3.04 -21.57 -30.25
CA ARG A 116 4.48 -21.37 -30.08
C ARG A 116 4.73 -20.09 -29.29
N ALA A 117 5.92 -20.01 -28.72
CA ALA A 117 6.34 -18.81 -28.00
C ALA A 117 6.26 -17.58 -28.93
N GLY A 118 5.56 -16.54 -28.45
CA GLY A 118 5.30 -15.31 -29.18
C GLY A 118 3.95 -15.27 -29.90
N ASP A 119 3.22 -16.38 -30.01
CA ASP A 119 1.93 -16.41 -30.70
C ASP A 119 0.87 -15.55 -29.98
N THR A 120 -0.12 -15.10 -30.76
CA THR A 120 -1.29 -14.38 -30.25
C THR A 120 -2.53 -15.26 -30.38
N ILE A 121 -3.21 -15.49 -29.27
CA ILE A 121 -4.52 -16.11 -29.21
C ILE A 121 -5.56 -14.99 -29.19
N TRP A 122 -6.27 -14.83 -30.30
CA TRP A 122 -7.25 -13.77 -30.51
C TRP A 122 -8.67 -14.33 -30.39
N LEU A 123 -9.38 -13.90 -29.35
CA LEU A 123 -10.77 -14.29 -29.10
C LEU A 123 -11.73 -13.33 -29.80
N GLU A 124 -12.66 -13.87 -30.59
CA GLU A 124 -13.80 -13.09 -31.07
C GLU A 124 -14.77 -12.76 -29.92
N PRO A 125 -15.58 -11.69 -30.04
CA PRO A 125 -16.59 -11.36 -29.04
C PRO A 125 -17.52 -12.55 -28.73
N GLY A 126 -17.60 -12.95 -27.46
CA GLY A 126 -18.42 -14.09 -27.05
C GLY A 126 -18.14 -14.55 -25.63
N GLU A 127 -18.80 -15.64 -25.23
CA GLU A 127 -18.58 -16.33 -23.96
C GLU A 127 -17.74 -17.59 -24.15
N TYR A 128 -16.78 -17.81 -23.26
CA TYR A 128 -15.88 -18.96 -23.23
C TYR A 128 -15.90 -19.55 -21.82
N LEU A 129 -16.36 -20.80 -21.70
CA LEU A 129 -16.42 -21.52 -20.42
C LEU A 129 -15.26 -22.54 -20.35
N GLU A 130 -14.13 -22.10 -19.78
CA GLU A 130 -12.88 -22.86 -19.69
C GLU A 130 -12.00 -22.36 -18.53
N ASN A 131 -11.11 -23.25 -18.08
CA ASN A 131 -10.00 -22.92 -17.18
C ASN A 131 -8.69 -23.16 -17.93
N LEU A 132 -7.97 -22.09 -18.22
CA LEU A 132 -6.82 -22.10 -19.12
C LEU A 132 -5.53 -22.24 -18.32
N VAL A 133 -4.65 -23.14 -18.75
CA VAL A 133 -3.26 -23.19 -18.30
C VAL A 133 -2.40 -22.69 -19.45
N ILE A 134 -1.68 -21.59 -19.22
CA ILE A 134 -0.80 -20.96 -20.20
C ILE A 134 0.65 -21.28 -19.82
N ASP A 135 1.20 -22.32 -20.43
CA ASP A 135 2.57 -22.82 -20.22
C ASP A 135 3.51 -22.53 -21.39
N VAL A 136 3.04 -21.80 -22.40
CA VAL A 136 3.84 -21.23 -23.50
C VAL A 136 3.70 -19.70 -23.50
N PRO A 137 4.79 -18.92 -23.70
CA PRO A 137 4.73 -17.46 -23.73
C PRO A 137 3.86 -16.95 -24.88
N VAL A 138 2.64 -16.49 -24.60
CA VAL A 138 1.69 -16.03 -25.63
C VAL A 138 1.00 -14.74 -25.20
N THR A 139 0.35 -14.08 -26.15
CA THR A 139 -0.61 -13.01 -25.89
C THR A 139 -2.02 -13.56 -26.01
N LEU A 140 -2.84 -13.48 -24.96
CA LEU A 140 -4.27 -13.78 -25.00
C LEU A 140 -5.06 -12.46 -24.99
N THR A 141 -5.81 -12.19 -26.05
CA THR A 141 -6.53 -10.93 -26.22
C THR A 141 -7.79 -11.09 -27.08
N GLY A 142 -8.59 -10.03 -27.22
CA GLY A 142 -9.71 -10.00 -28.15
C GLY A 142 -10.43 -8.66 -28.19
N GLU A 143 -11.28 -8.48 -29.21
CA GLU A 143 -12.07 -7.27 -29.40
C GLU A 143 -13.38 -7.33 -28.61
N GLY A 144 -13.84 -6.20 -28.07
CA GLY A 144 -15.14 -6.12 -27.39
C GLY A 144 -15.20 -6.79 -26.02
N ARG A 145 -14.05 -7.07 -25.38
CA ARG A 145 -13.92 -7.77 -24.09
C ARG A 145 -14.61 -9.14 -24.07
N PRO A 146 -14.09 -10.12 -24.82
CA PRO A 146 -14.56 -11.50 -24.75
C PRO A 146 -14.59 -12.00 -23.30
N HIS A 147 -15.62 -12.76 -22.96
CA HIS A 147 -15.91 -13.15 -21.58
C HIS A 147 -15.45 -14.58 -21.31
N LEU A 148 -14.33 -14.72 -20.58
CA LEU A 148 -13.84 -16.00 -20.08
C LEU A 148 -14.42 -16.27 -18.68
N ARG A 149 -15.10 -17.41 -18.55
CA ARG A 149 -15.79 -17.85 -17.34
C ARG A 149 -15.16 -19.14 -16.83
N GLY A 150 -14.78 -19.18 -15.55
CA GLY A 150 -14.27 -20.39 -14.90
C GLY A 150 -15.34 -21.36 -14.37
N GLY A 151 -16.62 -20.99 -14.44
CA GLY A 151 -17.72 -21.86 -13.98
C GLY A 151 -17.75 -22.10 -12.46
N TYR A 152 -17.13 -21.21 -11.68
CA TYR A 152 -16.94 -21.33 -10.22
C TYR A 152 -16.14 -22.57 -9.81
N GLN A 153 -15.32 -23.08 -10.71
CA GLN A 153 -14.48 -24.26 -10.50
C GLN A 153 -13.07 -23.98 -11.00
N GLY A 154 -12.08 -23.99 -10.12
CA GLY A 154 -10.69 -23.77 -10.50
C GLY A 154 -10.37 -22.31 -10.84
N VAL A 155 -9.33 -22.12 -11.66
CA VAL A 155 -8.77 -20.82 -12.03
C VAL A 155 -9.03 -20.58 -13.52
N PRO A 156 -9.77 -19.53 -13.92
CA PRO A 156 -10.03 -19.21 -15.32
C PRO A 156 -8.75 -19.04 -16.15
N ILE A 157 -7.73 -18.34 -15.62
CA ILE A 157 -6.42 -18.17 -16.25
C ILE A 157 -5.30 -18.48 -15.26
N HIS A 158 -4.54 -19.54 -15.52
CA HIS A 158 -3.32 -19.88 -14.79
C HIS A 158 -2.09 -19.65 -15.68
N ILE A 159 -1.34 -18.60 -15.40
CA ILE A 159 -0.12 -18.22 -16.12
C ILE A 159 1.08 -18.93 -15.49
N LYS A 160 1.73 -19.80 -16.27
CA LYS A 160 2.95 -20.53 -15.91
C LYS A 160 4.13 -20.23 -16.83
N ALA A 161 3.87 -19.66 -18.00
CA ALA A 161 4.91 -19.20 -18.91
C ALA A 161 5.31 -17.74 -18.65
N PRO A 162 6.62 -17.44 -18.68
CA PRO A 162 7.10 -16.07 -18.50
C PRO A 162 6.70 -15.19 -19.69
N GLY A 163 6.57 -13.88 -19.46
CA GLY A 163 6.26 -12.91 -20.51
C GLY A 163 4.87 -13.03 -21.13
N THR A 164 3.98 -13.82 -20.53
CA THR A 164 2.59 -13.97 -20.99
C THR A 164 1.84 -12.65 -20.86
N VAL A 165 1.03 -12.31 -21.86
CA VAL A 165 0.22 -11.08 -21.88
C VAL A 165 -1.27 -11.44 -21.90
N ILE A 166 -2.04 -10.89 -20.96
CA ILE A 166 -3.50 -10.91 -20.93
C ILE A 166 -3.99 -9.49 -21.18
N ASP A 167 -4.73 -9.27 -22.25
CA ASP A 167 -5.12 -7.91 -22.67
C ASP A 167 -6.59 -7.83 -23.11
N GLY A 168 -7.36 -6.99 -22.43
CA GLY A 168 -8.68 -6.59 -22.89
C GLY A 168 -9.76 -7.67 -22.76
N LEU A 169 -9.69 -8.53 -21.73
CA LEU A 169 -10.68 -9.59 -21.49
C LEU A 169 -11.67 -9.22 -20.39
N ARG A 170 -12.84 -9.85 -20.40
CA ARG A 170 -13.70 -9.95 -19.22
C ARG A 170 -13.51 -11.33 -18.59
N ILE A 171 -13.20 -11.39 -17.30
CA ILE A 171 -12.88 -12.64 -16.61
C ILE A 171 -13.71 -12.74 -15.33
N SER A 172 -14.36 -13.88 -15.09
CA SER A 172 -15.17 -14.08 -13.89
C SER A 172 -15.30 -15.55 -13.51
N GLU A 173 -16.05 -15.81 -12.43
CA GLU A 173 -16.40 -17.15 -11.96
C GLU A 173 -15.19 -18.02 -11.59
N ALA A 174 -14.22 -17.43 -10.88
CA ALA A 174 -13.18 -18.19 -10.22
C ALA A 174 -13.76 -19.12 -9.14
N GLY A 175 -13.02 -20.18 -8.80
CA GLY A 175 -13.37 -21.09 -7.71
C GLY A 175 -13.57 -20.36 -6.37
N THR A 176 -14.39 -20.94 -5.48
CA THR A 176 -14.85 -20.28 -4.25
C THR A 176 -14.08 -20.69 -2.99
N ARG A 177 -12.92 -21.34 -3.14
CA ARG A 177 -12.15 -21.88 -2.00
C ARG A 177 -10.96 -20.99 -1.66
N LEU A 178 -11.07 -20.26 -0.55
CA LEU A 178 -10.01 -19.38 -0.04
C LEU A 178 -8.70 -20.13 0.25
N MET A 179 -8.79 -21.36 0.76
CA MET A 179 -7.61 -22.17 1.11
C MET A 179 -6.85 -22.73 -0.10
N GLU A 180 -7.40 -22.58 -1.31
CA GLU A 180 -6.80 -23.08 -2.55
C GLU A 180 -6.33 -21.92 -3.46
N ASP A 181 -6.14 -20.70 -2.92
CA ASP A 181 -5.67 -19.50 -3.64
C ASP A 181 -6.47 -19.18 -4.91
N MET A 182 -7.77 -19.53 -4.95
CA MET A 182 -8.58 -19.42 -6.15
C MET A 182 -8.72 -17.96 -6.59
N ALA A 183 -8.30 -17.69 -7.83
CA ALA A 183 -8.29 -16.36 -8.43
C ALA A 183 -8.85 -16.39 -9.86
N CYS A 184 -9.29 -15.25 -10.38
CA CYS A 184 -9.62 -15.12 -11.81
C CYS A 184 -8.36 -15.27 -12.68
N ILE A 185 -7.25 -14.69 -12.21
CA ILE A 185 -5.93 -14.85 -12.82
C ILE A 185 -4.94 -15.25 -11.74
N LEU A 186 -4.34 -16.44 -11.87
CA LEU A 186 -3.22 -16.89 -11.05
C LEU A 186 -1.93 -16.81 -11.85
N VAL A 187 -0.90 -16.18 -11.29
CA VAL A 187 0.40 -15.96 -11.94
C VAL A 187 1.49 -16.66 -11.14
N GLU A 188 2.13 -17.67 -11.74
CA GLU A 188 3.30 -18.39 -11.20
C GLU A 188 4.49 -18.29 -12.16
N ALA A 189 4.64 -17.14 -12.84
CA ALA A 189 5.67 -16.88 -13.83
C ALA A 189 6.15 -15.43 -13.82
N ASP A 190 7.38 -15.20 -14.29
CA ASP A 190 8.00 -13.88 -14.34
C ASP A 190 7.55 -13.06 -15.56
N GLY A 191 7.48 -11.74 -15.40
CA GLY A 191 7.28 -10.80 -16.50
C GLY A 191 5.89 -10.85 -17.15
N ALA A 192 4.89 -11.42 -16.48
CA ALA A 192 3.53 -11.42 -16.98
C ALA A 192 2.96 -9.98 -17.04
N THR A 193 2.14 -9.70 -18.05
CA THR A 193 1.42 -8.43 -18.18
C THR A 193 -0.08 -8.70 -18.22
N ILE A 194 -0.82 -8.13 -17.27
CA ILE A 194 -2.28 -8.17 -17.22
C ILE A 194 -2.79 -6.75 -17.37
N ARG A 195 -3.50 -6.46 -18.45
CA ARG A 195 -3.97 -5.11 -18.71
C ARG A 195 -5.34 -4.99 -19.36
N ASN A 196 -5.93 -3.80 -19.20
CA ASN A 196 -7.19 -3.37 -19.84
C ASN A 196 -8.37 -4.33 -19.60
N SER A 197 -8.29 -5.18 -18.58
CA SER A 197 -9.24 -6.27 -18.36
C SER A 197 -10.27 -5.90 -17.30
N VAL A 198 -11.44 -6.53 -17.39
CA VAL A 198 -12.52 -6.42 -16.40
C VAL A 198 -12.63 -7.74 -15.66
N ILE A 199 -12.40 -7.73 -14.36
CA ILE A 199 -12.45 -8.89 -13.49
C ILE A 199 -13.66 -8.73 -12.57
N ASP A 200 -14.70 -9.49 -12.84
CA ASP A 200 -15.97 -9.39 -12.13
C ASP A 200 -16.17 -10.57 -11.19
N GLU A 201 -16.68 -10.27 -10.01
CA GLU A 201 -17.11 -11.28 -9.04
C GLU A 201 -16.02 -12.33 -8.71
N PRO A 202 -14.74 -11.93 -8.52
CA PRO A 202 -13.72 -12.88 -8.14
C PRO A 202 -13.89 -13.35 -6.69
N LEU A 203 -13.32 -14.52 -6.39
CA LEU A 203 -12.77 -14.75 -5.05
C LEU A 203 -11.54 -13.84 -4.88
N HIS A 204 -10.40 -14.19 -5.48
CA HIS A 204 -9.28 -13.26 -5.72
C HIS A 204 -9.29 -12.75 -7.16
N GLY A 205 -9.01 -11.47 -7.39
CA GLY A 205 -8.97 -10.92 -8.75
C GLY A 205 -7.74 -11.42 -9.51
N ILE A 206 -6.58 -10.88 -9.16
CA ILE A 206 -5.27 -11.28 -9.68
C ILE A 206 -4.42 -11.74 -8.50
N TYR A 207 -3.93 -12.98 -8.55
CA TYR A 207 -3.04 -13.53 -7.54
C TYR A 207 -1.68 -13.80 -8.18
N VAL A 208 -0.66 -13.05 -7.76
CA VAL A 208 0.73 -13.28 -8.14
C VAL A 208 1.41 -14.10 -7.06
N LYS A 209 1.68 -15.37 -7.37
CA LYS A 209 2.27 -16.34 -6.47
C LYS A 209 3.67 -16.69 -6.97
N ALA A 210 4.66 -16.00 -6.41
CA ALA A 210 6.06 -16.12 -6.81
C ALA A 210 6.39 -15.75 -8.27
N GLY A 211 5.57 -14.90 -8.91
CA GLY A 211 5.90 -14.27 -10.20
C GLY A 211 6.54 -12.89 -9.99
N ASN A 212 7.69 -12.64 -10.61
CA ASN A 212 8.43 -11.38 -10.46
C ASN A 212 8.27 -10.48 -11.68
N GLY A 213 8.40 -9.17 -11.53
CA GLY A 213 8.33 -8.26 -12.67
C GLY A 213 6.94 -8.20 -13.32
N THR A 214 5.88 -8.57 -12.59
CA THR A 214 4.52 -8.59 -13.14
C THR A 214 4.01 -7.16 -13.33
N ARG A 215 3.41 -6.87 -14.48
CA ARG A 215 2.75 -5.60 -14.78
C ARG A 215 1.23 -5.77 -14.72
N ILE A 216 0.56 -5.00 -13.87
CA ILE A 216 -0.89 -5.03 -13.71
C ILE A 216 -1.42 -3.62 -13.97
N GLU A 217 -2.00 -3.39 -15.15
CA GLU A 217 -2.22 -2.04 -15.69
C GLU A 217 -3.63 -1.80 -16.23
N GLY A 218 -4.31 -0.72 -15.82
CA GLY A 218 -5.57 -0.32 -16.47
C GLY A 218 -6.73 -1.31 -16.28
N ASN A 219 -6.68 -2.15 -15.24
CA ASN A 219 -7.72 -3.15 -14.99
C ASN A 219 -8.81 -2.61 -14.07
N ARG A 220 -10.02 -3.17 -14.21
CA ARG A 220 -11.11 -2.96 -13.26
C ARG A 220 -11.43 -4.26 -12.54
N ILE A 221 -11.39 -4.26 -11.22
CA ILE A 221 -11.66 -5.45 -10.38
C ILE A 221 -12.79 -5.14 -9.40
N GLU A 222 -13.92 -5.83 -9.55
CA GLU A 222 -15.09 -5.65 -8.69
C GLU A 222 -15.49 -6.93 -7.97
N GLY A 223 -15.48 -6.91 -6.63
CA GLY A 223 -15.75 -8.06 -5.77
C GLY A 223 -17.22 -8.49 -5.65
N ARG A 224 -17.42 -9.65 -5.02
CA ARG A 224 -18.71 -10.32 -4.75
C ARG A 224 -19.53 -9.63 -3.66
N LEU A 225 -20.61 -8.94 -4.02
CA LEU A 225 -21.49 -8.27 -3.05
C LEU A 225 -22.46 -9.21 -2.31
N ASP A 226 -22.62 -10.45 -2.76
CA ASP A 226 -23.39 -11.50 -2.08
C ASP A 226 -22.64 -12.13 -0.90
N LEU A 227 -21.33 -11.89 -0.78
CA LEU A 227 -20.50 -12.33 0.34
C LEU A 227 -20.34 -11.21 1.38
N ILE A 228 -20.24 -11.60 2.65
CA ILE A 228 -19.76 -10.71 3.71
C ILE A 228 -18.28 -10.35 3.48
N GLU A 229 -17.83 -9.24 4.03
CA GLU A 229 -16.48 -8.68 3.77
C GLU A 229 -15.37 -9.70 4.03
N GLU A 230 -15.47 -10.50 5.09
CA GLU A 230 -14.47 -11.46 5.54
C GLU A 230 -14.27 -12.64 4.57
N ASP A 231 -15.36 -13.03 3.89
CA ASP A 231 -15.42 -14.16 2.96
C ASP A 231 -15.00 -13.80 1.53
N ARG A 232 -14.87 -12.50 1.23
CA ARG A 232 -14.35 -12.02 -0.06
C ARG A 232 -12.83 -12.23 -0.11
N GLY A 233 -12.31 -12.46 -1.31
CA GLY A 233 -10.87 -12.38 -1.52
C GLY A 233 -10.42 -10.96 -1.86
N ASN A 234 -9.12 -10.84 -2.12
CA ASN A 234 -8.44 -9.57 -2.40
C ASN A 234 -8.51 -9.24 -3.90
N GLY A 235 -8.47 -7.95 -4.25
CA GLY A 235 -8.43 -7.52 -5.65
C GLY A 235 -7.15 -7.97 -6.33
N ILE A 236 -6.01 -7.51 -5.82
CA ILE A 236 -4.67 -7.99 -6.21
C ILE A 236 -4.00 -8.59 -4.97
N HIS A 237 -3.46 -9.80 -5.09
CA HIS A 237 -2.70 -10.46 -4.05
C HIS A 237 -1.28 -10.74 -4.56
N LEU A 238 -0.28 -10.22 -3.88
CA LEU A 238 1.13 -10.50 -4.12
C LEU A 238 1.69 -11.38 -3.00
N TRP A 239 2.19 -12.55 -3.35
CA TRP A 239 2.81 -13.48 -2.41
C TRP A 239 4.19 -13.89 -2.89
N ASN A 240 5.21 -13.66 -2.06
CA ASN A 240 6.60 -14.06 -2.30
C ASN A 240 7.12 -13.61 -3.68
N SER A 241 6.92 -12.34 -4.03
CA SER A 241 7.20 -11.78 -5.36
C SER A 241 7.99 -10.49 -5.26
N ARG A 242 8.61 -10.04 -6.34
CA ARG A 242 9.37 -8.78 -6.34
C ARG A 242 9.28 -8.03 -7.65
N ASP A 243 9.65 -6.75 -7.59
CA ASP A 243 9.86 -5.88 -8.76
C ASP A 243 8.58 -5.71 -9.61
N ASN A 244 7.40 -5.78 -8.98
CA ASN A 244 6.11 -5.67 -9.68
C ASN A 244 5.73 -4.21 -9.95
N PHE A 245 4.88 -3.99 -10.94
CA PHE A 245 4.36 -2.67 -11.30
C PHE A 245 2.83 -2.71 -11.39
N ILE A 246 2.15 -1.99 -10.48
CA ILE A 246 0.69 -1.95 -10.38
C ILE A 246 0.22 -0.53 -10.68
N HIS A 247 -0.44 -0.32 -11.81
CA HIS A 247 -0.70 1.01 -12.35
C HIS A 247 -2.12 1.21 -12.87
N ASP A 248 -2.74 2.34 -12.53
CA ASP A 248 -3.99 2.80 -13.16
C ASP A 248 -5.15 1.78 -13.06
N ASN A 249 -5.23 1.01 -11.96
CA ASN A 249 -6.30 0.06 -11.74
C ASN A 249 -7.43 0.66 -10.89
N GLU A 250 -8.67 0.29 -11.18
CA GLU A 250 -9.84 0.55 -10.32
C GLU A 250 -10.21 -0.74 -9.56
N ILE A 251 -10.15 -0.72 -8.22
CA ILE A 251 -10.41 -1.89 -7.39
C ILE A 251 -11.47 -1.56 -6.33
N LEU A 252 -12.55 -2.35 -6.31
CA LEU A 252 -13.70 -2.05 -5.47
C LEU A 252 -14.47 -3.28 -5.00
N ASN A 253 -15.17 -3.15 -3.88
CA ASN A 253 -16.06 -4.18 -3.33
C ASN A 253 -15.42 -5.56 -3.06
N VAL A 254 -14.09 -5.65 -3.09
CA VAL A 254 -13.28 -6.81 -2.64
C VAL A 254 -13.01 -6.70 -1.13
N ARG A 255 -12.34 -7.69 -0.53
CA ARG A 255 -11.93 -7.60 0.88
C ARG A 255 -10.85 -6.56 1.09
N ASP A 256 -9.64 -6.84 0.59
CA ASP A 256 -8.53 -5.88 0.55
C ASP A 256 -8.21 -5.55 -0.91
N GLY A 257 -7.91 -4.28 -1.21
CA GLY A 257 -7.65 -3.82 -2.57
C GLY A 257 -6.40 -4.44 -3.16
N ILE A 258 -5.24 -4.05 -2.63
CA ILE A 258 -3.94 -4.66 -2.95
C ILE A 258 -3.32 -5.21 -1.66
N TYR A 259 -3.10 -6.51 -1.63
CA TYR A 259 -2.54 -7.23 -0.48
C TYR A 259 -1.14 -7.73 -0.81
N PHE A 260 -0.20 -7.46 0.08
CA PHE A 260 1.19 -7.85 -0.02
C PHE A 260 1.55 -8.81 1.12
N SER A 261 2.24 -9.89 0.77
CA SER A 261 2.84 -10.80 1.73
C SER A 261 4.19 -11.28 1.21
N PHE A 262 5.27 -10.84 1.86
CA PHE A 262 6.64 -11.08 1.39
C PHE A 262 6.85 -10.59 -0.06
N ALA A 263 6.39 -9.38 -0.35
CA ALA A 263 6.43 -8.81 -1.69
C ALA A 263 7.19 -7.47 -1.70
N ASP A 264 8.38 -7.47 -2.30
CA ASP A 264 9.35 -6.38 -2.17
C ASP A 264 9.54 -5.59 -3.47
N ALA A 265 10.13 -4.40 -3.37
CA ALA A 265 10.55 -3.59 -4.53
C ALA A 265 9.45 -3.31 -5.57
N THR A 266 8.20 -3.27 -5.13
CA THR A 266 7.03 -3.06 -5.98
C THR A 266 6.65 -1.60 -6.02
N VAL A 267 6.23 -1.14 -7.21
CA VAL A 267 5.74 0.22 -7.44
C VAL A 267 4.24 0.18 -7.70
N VAL A 268 3.48 0.94 -6.90
CA VAL A 268 2.01 1.06 -6.99
C VAL A 268 1.65 2.51 -7.30
N THR A 269 1.10 2.80 -8.48
CA THR A 269 0.87 4.20 -8.90
C THR A 269 -0.44 4.46 -9.63
N LYS A 270 -1.11 5.57 -9.32
CA LYS A 270 -2.36 6.02 -9.96
C LYS A 270 -3.53 5.05 -9.86
N ASN A 271 -3.55 4.18 -8.85
CA ASN A 271 -4.67 3.27 -8.63
C ASN A 271 -5.79 3.99 -7.87
N HIS A 272 -7.03 3.64 -8.17
CA HIS A 272 -8.23 4.07 -7.43
C HIS A 272 -8.83 2.87 -6.69
N ILE A 273 -8.76 2.91 -5.37
CA ILE A 273 -9.22 1.79 -4.53
C ILE A 273 -10.26 2.28 -3.53
N HIS A 274 -11.45 1.70 -3.60
CA HIS A 274 -12.57 2.19 -2.81
C HIS A 274 -13.60 1.15 -2.42
N ARG A 275 -14.30 1.38 -1.29
CA ARG A 275 -15.30 0.44 -0.74
C ARG A 275 -14.71 -0.94 -0.46
N VAL A 276 -13.55 -0.95 0.19
CA VAL A 276 -12.87 -2.16 0.64
C VAL A 276 -12.58 -2.05 2.14
N ARG A 277 -12.11 -3.13 2.76
CA ARG A 277 -11.59 -3.11 4.11
C ARG A 277 -10.31 -2.28 4.14
N TYR A 278 -9.25 -2.75 3.50
CA TYR A 278 -7.99 -2.01 3.39
C TYR A 278 -7.67 -1.73 1.93
N GLY A 279 -7.42 -0.46 1.59
CA GLY A 279 -7.05 -0.09 0.22
C GLY A 279 -5.73 -0.73 -0.19
N LEU A 280 -4.69 -0.52 0.62
CA LEU A 280 -3.40 -1.19 0.53
C LEU A 280 -3.08 -1.89 1.85
N HIS A 281 -2.64 -3.15 1.81
CA HIS A 281 -2.35 -3.97 3.00
C HIS A 281 -0.96 -4.61 2.88
N TYR A 282 0.01 -4.15 3.67
CA TYR A 282 1.35 -4.74 3.75
C TYR A 282 1.46 -5.76 4.88
N MET A 283 2.15 -6.86 4.59
CA MET A 283 2.67 -7.80 5.58
C MET A 283 4.09 -8.23 5.16
N TYR A 284 5.10 -7.81 5.93
CA TYR A 284 6.51 -8.24 5.74
C TYR A 284 7.04 -7.97 4.33
N SER A 285 6.87 -6.75 3.83
CA SER A 285 7.06 -6.39 2.41
C SER A 285 7.77 -5.05 2.28
N ASN A 286 9.08 -5.09 1.97
CA ASN A 286 9.99 -3.95 2.11
C ASN A 286 10.32 -3.28 0.76
N ASP A 287 10.99 -2.13 0.82
CA ASP A 287 11.52 -1.41 -0.35
C ASP A 287 10.44 -1.03 -1.38
N ASN A 288 9.19 -0.88 -0.94
CA ASN A 288 8.07 -0.59 -1.83
C ASN A 288 7.82 0.91 -1.96
N VAL A 289 7.31 1.31 -3.13
CA VAL A 289 6.91 2.69 -3.41
C VAL A 289 5.45 2.71 -3.82
N PHE A 290 4.65 3.58 -3.21
CA PHE A 290 3.31 3.84 -3.72
C PHE A 290 3.01 5.33 -3.82
N GLU A 291 2.66 5.79 -5.02
CA GLU A 291 2.52 7.22 -5.31
C GLU A 291 1.33 7.56 -6.18
N ASP A 292 0.77 8.76 -5.98
CA ASP A 292 -0.34 9.30 -6.77
C ASP A 292 -1.60 8.39 -6.77
N ASN A 293 -1.80 7.57 -5.73
CA ASN A 293 -2.98 6.71 -5.60
C ASN A 293 -4.12 7.41 -4.82
N LEU A 294 -5.35 7.00 -5.11
CA LEU A 294 -6.56 7.44 -4.40
C LEU A 294 -7.17 6.26 -3.64
N PHE A 295 -7.11 6.33 -2.32
CA PHE A 295 -7.76 5.40 -1.41
C PHE A 295 -8.94 6.08 -0.72
N GLU A 296 -10.16 5.62 -0.95
CA GLU A 296 -11.34 6.29 -0.39
C GLU A 296 -12.51 5.40 0.00
N ASN A 297 -13.35 5.88 0.92
CA ASN A 297 -14.59 5.20 1.36
C ASN A 297 -14.35 3.74 1.76
N SER A 298 -13.23 3.48 2.44
CA SER A 298 -12.78 2.16 2.88
C SER A 298 -12.62 2.14 4.40
N VAL A 299 -12.54 0.97 5.03
CA VAL A 299 -12.29 0.92 6.49
C VAL A 299 -10.93 1.57 6.80
N ALA A 300 -9.88 1.22 6.05
CA ALA A 300 -8.65 1.97 6.03
C ALA A 300 -8.16 2.27 4.61
N GLY A 301 -7.54 3.44 4.44
CA GLY A 301 -6.92 3.80 3.16
C GLY A 301 -5.69 2.92 2.90
N ALA A 302 -4.76 2.90 3.84
CA ALA A 302 -3.68 1.92 3.87
C ALA A 302 -3.44 1.36 5.29
N ALA A 303 -3.18 0.06 5.35
CA ALA A 303 -2.71 -0.66 6.52
C ALA A 303 -1.28 -1.17 6.24
N LEU A 304 -0.29 -0.42 6.72
CA LEU A 304 1.13 -0.72 6.54
C LEU A 304 1.61 -1.50 7.76
N MET A 305 2.02 -2.76 7.59
CA MET A 305 2.38 -3.62 8.73
C MET A 305 3.69 -4.37 8.53
N TYR A 306 4.51 -4.39 9.57
CA TYR A 306 5.71 -5.22 9.71
C TYR A 306 6.72 -5.08 8.57
N SER A 307 6.90 -3.87 8.05
CA SER A 307 7.70 -3.61 6.86
C SER A 307 8.59 -2.38 7.05
N SER A 308 9.68 -2.29 6.29
CA SER A 308 10.60 -1.16 6.31
C SER A 308 10.85 -0.57 4.92
N ASP A 309 11.45 0.62 4.89
CA ASP A 309 11.95 1.26 3.66
C ASP A 309 10.83 1.54 2.63
N ILE A 310 9.66 1.94 3.14
CA ILE A 310 8.49 2.26 2.32
C ILE A 310 8.46 3.74 2.00
N LYS A 311 8.22 4.08 0.74
CA LYS A 311 7.99 5.47 0.32
C LYS A 311 6.58 5.64 -0.18
N PHE A 312 5.90 6.67 0.32
CA PHE A 312 4.60 7.01 -0.22
C PHE A 312 4.36 8.49 -0.37
N LEU A 313 4.08 8.83 -1.62
CA LEU A 313 4.24 10.19 -2.13
C LEU A 313 2.95 10.62 -2.85
N ARG A 314 2.41 11.79 -2.50
CA ARG A 314 1.29 12.40 -3.24
C ARG A 314 0.05 11.51 -3.33
N ASN A 315 -0.19 10.64 -2.36
CA ASN A 315 -1.41 9.84 -2.29
C ASN A 315 -2.54 10.59 -1.60
N ILE A 316 -3.77 10.17 -1.85
CA ILE A 316 -4.97 10.65 -1.17
C ILE A 316 -5.57 9.52 -0.34
N PHE A 317 -5.76 9.76 0.95
CA PHE A 317 -6.47 8.88 1.87
C PHE A 317 -7.69 9.63 2.40
N ALA A 318 -8.87 9.28 1.90
CA ALA A 318 -10.06 10.09 2.12
C ALA A 318 -11.28 9.31 2.57
N ARG A 319 -12.08 9.90 3.46
CA ARG A 319 -13.40 9.36 3.84
C ARG A 319 -13.34 7.93 4.41
N CYS A 320 -12.25 7.56 5.08
CA CYS A 320 -12.18 6.32 5.83
C CYS A 320 -12.88 6.50 7.17
N ARG A 321 -14.17 6.17 7.20
CA ARG A 321 -15.10 6.44 8.30
C ARG A 321 -15.60 5.15 8.94
N GLY A 322 -15.63 5.13 10.27
CA GLY A 322 -16.00 3.98 11.10
C GLY A 322 -15.24 3.92 12.41
N PHE A 323 -15.63 3.00 13.29
CA PHE A 323 -15.05 2.87 14.64
C PHE A 323 -13.57 2.42 14.62
N ARG A 324 -13.24 1.50 13.71
CA ARG A 324 -11.88 0.94 13.52
C ARG A 324 -11.22 1.48 12.26
N SER A 325 -11.59 2.69 11.85
CA SER A 325 -11.15 3.28 10.58
C SER A 325 -10.01 4.26 10.74
N TYR A 326 -9.13 4.27 9.73
CA TYR A 326 -7.92 5.10 9.67
C TYR A 326 -7.67 5.53 8.22
N GLY A 327 -7.16 6.73 7.98
CA GLY A 327 -6.59 7.08 6.67
C GLY A 327 -5.37 6.20 6.40
N ILE A 328 -4.42 6.21 7.34
CA ILE A 328 -3.19 5.46 7.29
C ILE A 328 -2.93 4.80 8.65
N LEU A 329 -2.69 3.49 8.65
CA LEU A 329 -2.19 2.74 9.79
C LEU A 329 -0.73 2.34 9.55
N TYR A 330 0.12 2.63 10.52
CA TYR A 330 1.46 2.11 10.68
C TYR A 330 1.48 1.15 11.86
N GLN A 331 1.87 -0.10 11.61
CA GLN A 331 2.04 -1.09 12.67
C GLN A 331 3.39 -1.78 12.51
N SER A 332 4.33 -1.48 13.42
CA SER A 332 5.70 -2.00 13.31
C SER A 332 6.34 -1.68 11.96
N MET A 333 6.29 -0.38 11.63
CA MET A 333 6.81 0.19 10.40
C MET A 333 8.03 1.04 10.70
N ASP A 334 9.11 0.79 9.98
CA ASP A 334 10.40 1.45 10.22
C ASP A 334 10.97 2.09 8.95
N ASP A 335 11.73 3.18 9.11
CA ASP A 335 12.53 3.79 8.04
C ASP A 335 11.68 4.17 6.80
N THR A 336 10.47 4.67 7.01
CA THR A 336 9.56 5.07 5.91
C THR A 336 9.58 6.57 5.62
N GLU A 337 9.17 6.94 4.42
CA GLU A 337 9.00 8.33 3.99
C GLU A 337 7.58 8.59 3.46
N ALA A 338 6.81 9.40 4.19
CA ALA A 338 5.49 9.88 3.84
C ALA A 338 5.56 11.34 3.44
N ARG A 339 5.47 11.65 2.14
CA ARG A 339 5.65 13.02 1.64
C ARG A 339 4.51 13.51 0.76
N SER A 340 4.07 14.76 1.00
CA SER A 340 3.09 15.44 0.14
C SER A 340 1.77 14.69 -0.05
N ASN A 341 1.38 13.84 0.91
CA ASN A 341 0.12 13.13 0.87
C ASN A 341 -1.02 14.04 1.38
N LEU A 342 -2.25 13.72 0.95
CA LEU A 342 -3.48 14.34 1.45
C LEU A 342 -4.25 13.32 2.29
N VAL A 343 -4.38 13.59 3.59
CA VAL A 343 -5.12 12.77 4.55
C VAL A 343 -6.36 13.55 4.97
N LEU A 344 -7.50 13.23 4.37
CA LEU A 344 -8.69 14.08 4.38
C LEU A 344 -9.92 13.37 4.94
N ASP A 345 -10.62 13.99 5.89
CA ASP A 345 -11.98 13.59 6.26
C ASP A 345 -12.07 12.12 6.76
N ASN A 346 -11.10 11.68 7.57
CA ASN A 346 -11.06 10.33 8.15
C ASN A 346 -11.45 10.32 9.64
N SER A 347 -11.92 9.18 10.15
CA SER A 347 -12.14 8.99 11.60
C SER A 347 -10.85 9.15 12.41
N ARG A 348 -9.72 8.72 11.83
CA ARG A 348 -8.37 8.95 12.32
C ARG A 348 -7.50 9.15 11.09
N GLY A 349 -6.73 10.22 11.03
CA GLY A 349 -5.88 10.52 9.88
C GLY A 349 -4.75 9.51 9.79
N ILE A 350 -3.79 9.63 10.71
CA ILE A 350 -2.58 8.82 10.75
C ILE A 350 -2.51 8.12 12.12
N PHE A 351 -2.36 6.80 12.12
CA PHE A 351 -2.17 6.04 13.34
C PHE A 351 -0.82 5.33 13.32
N LEU A 352 0.09 5.69 14.22
CA LEU A 352 1.36 5.03 14.42
C LEU A 352 1.33 4.12 15.65
N ASN A 353 1.74 2.88 15.46
CA ASN A 353 1.80 1.87 16.51
C ASN A 353 3.14 1.13 16.45
N ASN A 354 3.97 1.28 17.50
CA ASN A 354 5.31 0.70 17.59
C ASN A 354 6.14 0.88 16.32
N SER A 355 6.26 2.11 15.82
CA SER A 355 6.86 2.41 14.51
C SER A 355 7.94 3.48 14.68
N ALA A 356 9.14 3.29 14.12
CA ALA A 356 10.30 4.12 14.43
C ALA A 356 10.99 4.67 13.17
N ARG A 357 11.71 5.79 13.31
CA ARG A 357 12.54 6.37 12.23
C ARG A 357 11.76 6.71 10.94
N ASN A 358 10.49 7.08 11.07
CA ASN A 358 9.65 7.47 9.94
C ASN A 358 9.66 8.98 9.73
N LEU A 359 9.61 9.41 8.47
CA LEU A 359 9.57 10.81 8.08
C LEU A 359 8.19 11.16 7.52
N LEU A 360 7.46 12.06 8.18
CA LEU A 360 6.18 12.58 7.73
C LEU A 360 6.39 14.05 7.35
N LEU A 361 6.53 14.32 6.05
CA LEU A 361 7.01 15.61 5.55
C LEU A 361 6.05 16.26 4.55
N GLY A 362 5.65 17.51 4.81
CA GLY A 362 4.90 18.30 3.82
C GLY A 362 3.54 17.72 3.44
N ASN A 363 2.90 16.94 4.32
CA ASN A 363 1.58 16.37 4.10
C ASN A 363 0.48 17.34 4.55
N ASP A 364 -0.68 17.24 3.92
CA ASP A 364 -1.87 17.95 4.37
C ASP A 364 -2.80 16.98 5.10
N VAL A 365 -2.98 17.20 6.39
CA VAL A 365 -3.83 16.40 7.28
C VAL A 365 -5.03 17.25 7.67
N VAL A 366 -6.16 17.02 7.02
CA VAL A 366 -7.29 17.97 6.99
C VAL A 366 -8.62 17.34 7.37
N ASP A 367 -9.40 18.04 8.19
CA ASP A 367 -10.78 17.69 8.55
C ASP A 367 -10.96 16.26 9.11
N ASN A 368 -9.92 15.68 9.72
CA ASN A 368 -10.02 14.37 10.37
C ASN A 368 -10.60 14.52 11.79
N ASP A 369 -11.31 13.51 12.29
CA ASP A 369 -11.81 13.56 13.69
C ASP A 369 -10.64 13.49 14.69
N LEU A 370 -9.55 12.82 14.30
CA LEU A 370 -8.27 12.82 15.00
C LEU A 370 -7.17 12.86 13.96
N ALA A 371 -6.25 13.83 14.04
CA ALA A 371 -5.19 13.97 13.04
C ALA A 371 -4.15 12.85 13.17
N ILE A 372 -3.54 12.72 14.36
CA ILE A 372 -2.53 11.72 14.65
C ILE A 372 -2.87 10.95 15.93
N GLN A 373 -2.73 9.64 15.89
CA GLN A 373 -2.72 8.77 17.06
C GLN A 373 -1.35 8.09 17.16
N LEU A 374 -0.79 8.04 18.37
CA LEU A 374 0.47 7.37 18.67
C LEU A 374 0.27 6.35 19.79
N ASN A 375 0.67 5.10 19.53
CA ASN A 375 0.63 4.01 20.49
C ASN A 375 2.01 3.35 20.60
N GLY A 376 2.50 3.20 21.84
CA GLY A 376 3.75 2.49 22.12
C GLY A 376 5.02 3.22 21.70
N ASP A 377 6.06 2.49 21.31
CA ASP A 377 7.39 3.07 21.02
C ASP A 377 7.41 3.76 19.65
N GLN A 378 7.86 5.01 19.63
CA GLN A 378 7.84 5.91 18.47
C GLN A 378 9.20 6.59 18.25
N GLY A 379 10.30 5.94 18.63
CA GLY A 379 11.64 6.54 18.58
C GLY A 379 12.07 7.05 17.20
N GLY A 380 12.51 8.31 17.15
CA GLY A 380 13.19 8.90 15.99
C GLY A 380 12.30 9.21 14.80
N ASN A 381 10.97 9.28 14.98
CA ASN A 381 10.08 9.78 13.94
C ASN A 381 10.17 11.30 13.85
N VAL A 382 10.13 11.84 12.63
CA VAL A 382 10.14 13.28 12.36
C VAL A 382 8.85 13.67 11.64
N VAL A 383 8.15 14.66 12.17
CA VAL A 383 6.93 15.23 11.61
C VAL A 383 7.18 16.72 11.39
N ALA A 384 7.45 17.13 10.16
CA ALA A 384 7.84 18.52 9.86
C ALA A 384 7.23 19.05 8.55
N GLY A 385 6.97 20.36 8.51
CA GLY A 385 6.43 21.05 7.34
C GLY A 385 5.02 20.61 6.91
N ASN A 386 4.29 19.86 7.75
CA ASN A 386 2.94 19.41 7.45
C ASN A 386 1.90 20.51 7.76
N ASN A 387 0.73 20.42 7.13
CA ASN A 387 -0.41 21.27 7.43
C ASN A 387 -1.48 20.47 8.18
N PHE A 388 -1.68 20.76 9.47
CA PHE A 388 -2.78 20.22 10.28
C PHE A 388 -3.93 21.21 10.30
N ILE A 389 -4.92 20.99 9.43
CA ILE A 389 -5.99 21.95 9.19
C ILE A 389 -7.33 21.39 9.67
N ASN A 390 -7.99 22.11 10.58
CA ASN A 390 -9.38 21.86 10.99
C ASN A 390 -9.67 20.43 11.50
N ASN A 391 -8.66 19.70 11.95
CA ASN A 391 -8.88 18.42 12.61
C ASN A 391 -9.60 18.67 13.94
N LEU A 392 -10.53 17.78 14.31
CA LEU A 392 -11.31 17.92 15.55
C LEU A 392 -10.43 17.75 16.79
N SER A 393 -9.46 16.84 16.71
CA SER A 393 -8.41 16.59 17.71
C SER A 393 -7.08 16.44 16.98
N GLU A 394 -6.00 17.04 17.49
CA GLU A 394 -4.70 17.03 16.81
C GLU A 394 -3.91 15.76 17.13
N LEU A 395 -3.79 15.40 18.42
CA LEU A 395 -2.94 14.29 18.86
C LEU A 395 -3.56 13.49 20.00
N LEU A 396 -3.57 12.16 19.85
CA LEU A 396 -3.85 11.22 20.91
C LEU A 396 -2.59 10.40 21.24
N LEU A 397 -2.23 10.33 22.52
CA LEU A 397 -1.07 9.59 23.02
C LEU A 397 -1.51 8.46 23.95
N ASP A 398 -1.39 7.22 23.49
CA ASP A 398 -1.68 6.02 24.28
C ASP A 398 -0.33 5.37 24.68
N ILE A 399 0.16 5.79 25.86
CA ILE A 399 1.37 5.37 26.62
C ILE A 399 2.79 5.58 26.01
N GLY A 400 3.75 5.89 26.90
CA GLY A 400 5.19 6.03 26.63
C GLY A 400 5.61 7.44 26.22
N ARG A 401 6.78 7.96 26.63
CA ARG A 401 7.27 9.27 26.18
C ARG A 401 7.45 9.21 24.66
N PRO A 402 6.64 9.90 23.83
CA PRO A 402 6.86 9.87 22.39
C PRO A 402 8.14 10.66 22.10
N GLU A 403 9.17 9.98 21.60
CA GLU A 403 10.37 10.60 21.04
C GLU A 403 10.11 10.95 19.57
N ILE A 404 9.09 11.80 19.35
CA ILE A 404 8.80 12.39 18.03
C ILE A 404 9.37 13.79 17.98
N ASP A 405 10.13 14.06 16.93
CA ASP A 405 10.59 15.39 16.57
C ASP A 405 9.49 16.05 15.72
N TRP A 406 8.87 17.11 16.25
CA TRP A 406 7.80 17.87 15.57
C TRP A 406 8.34 19.00 14.69
N GLU A 407 9.65 18.99 14.45
CA GLU A 407 10.35 19.95 13.62
C GLU A 407 11.57 19.30 12.98
N ASP A 408 12.02 19.90 11.88
CA ASP A 408 13.33 19.62 11.29
C ASP A 408 14.17 20.92 11.25
N THR A 409 15.26 20.90 10.49
CA THR A 409 16.15 22.06 10.34
C THR A 409 15.50 23.25 9.63
N GLU A 410 14.40 23.06 8.92
CA GLU A 410 13.67 24.11 8.20
C GLU A 410 12.50 24.67 9.00
N GLY A 411 12.08 23.99 10.07
CA GLY A 411 11.06 24.41 11.03
C GLY A 411 10.03 23.31 11.34
N GLY A 412 8.97 23.68 12.03
CA GLY A 412 7.87 22.79 12.43
C GLY A 412 6.73 22.70 11.43
N ASN A 413 5.54 22.45 11.97
CA ASN A 413 4.30 22.24 11.22
C ASN A 413 3.37 23.44 11.33
N PHE A 414 2.42 23.55 10.40
CA PHE A 414 1.32 24.50 10.52
C PHE A 414 0.15 23.85 11.26
N TRP A 415 -0.43 24.59 12.22
CA TRP A 415 -1.58 24.16 13.02
C TRP A 415 -2.67 25.21 12.96
N THR A 416 -3.91 24.85 12.55
CA THR A 416 -5.06 25.79 12.62
C THR A 416 -5.26 26.34 14.03
N GLY A 417 -4.91 25.56 15.06
CA GLY A 417 -5.00 25.93 16.47
C GLY A 417 -3.98 26.97 16.93
N TYR A 418 -2.89 27.23 16.20
CA TYR A 418 -1.82 28.09 16.68
C TYR A 418 -2.27 29.55 16.90
N ARG A 419 -1.94 30.12 18.06
CA ARG A 419 -2.33 31.48 18.48
C ARG A 419 -1.14 32.35 18.91
N GLY A 420 0.08 31.90 18.64
CA GLY A 420 1.27 32.68 18.93
C GLY A 420 1.45 33.86 17.97
N TYR A 421 2.67 34.39 17.95
CA TYR A 421 3.06 35.55 17.17
C TYR A 421 4.41 35.30 16.49
N ASP A 422 4.66 36.06 15.43
CA ASP A 422 5.89 36.07 14.64
C ASP A 422 6.33 37.54 14.56
N LEU A 423 7.22 37.95 15.46
CA LEU A 423 7.65 39.35 15.62
C LEU A 423 8.74 39.76 14.64
N ASP A 424 9.57 38.82 14.19
CA ASP A 424 10.66 39.08 13.25
C ASP A 424 10.25 38.89 11.77
N GLY A 425 9.10 38.24 11.54
CA GLY A 425 8.47 38.09 10.24
C GLY A 425 9.09 36.99 9.37
N ASP A 426 9.79 36.03 9.97
CA ASP A 426 10.44 34.94 9.24
C ASP A 426 9.48 33.80 8.84
N GLY A 427 8.23 33.83 9.33
CA GLY A 427 7.19 32.85 9.06
C GLY A 427 7.15 31.67 10.04
N ILE A 428 8.01 31.66 11.06
CA ILE A 428 8.03 30.74 12.20
C ILE A 428 7.47 31.47 13.42
N GLY A 429 6.72 30.76 14.25
CA GLY A 429 6.18 31.31 15.48
C GLY A 429 7.25 31.42 16.58
N ASP A 430 7.33 32.58 17.23
CA ASP A 430 8.24 32.84 18.36
C ASP A 430 7.85 32.09 19.66
N GLN A 431 6.66 31.50 19.67
CA GLN A 431 6.12 30.73 20.78
C GLN A 431 5.89 29.28 20.36
N PRO A 432 6.33 28.29 21.16
CA PRO A 432 5.98 26.89 20.92
C PRO A 432 4.47 26.65 20.86
N HIS A 433 4.03 25.75 19.98
CA HIS A 433 2.66 25.25 19.93
C HIS A 433 2.53 24.00 20.79
N THR A 434 1.65 24.04 21.79
CA THR A 434 1.31 22.84 22.57
C THR A 434 0.29 22.03 21.78
N ILE A 435 0.68 20.84 21.34
CA ILE A 435 -0.14 19.99 20.48
C ILE A 435 -1.27 19.32 21.29
N GLN A 436 -1.00 19.01 22.57
CA GLN A 436 -1.98 18.45 23.50
C GLN A 436 -2.57 19.49 24.44
N ASN A 437 -3.89 19.41 24.64
CA ASN A 437 -4.60 20.19 25.66
C ASN A 437 -5.29 19.27 26.69
N VAL A 438 -5.86 19.84 27.75
CA VAL A 438 -6.58 19.07 28.80
C VAL A 438 -7.63 18.13 28.22
N PHE A 439 -8.33 18.52 27.14
CA PHE A 439 -9.36 17.69 26.54
C PHE A 439 -8.81 16.45 25.87
N GLN A 440 -7.70 16.56 25.16
CA GLN A 440 -7.08 15.42 24.50
C GLN A 440 -6.53 14.42 25.52
N VAL A 441 -6.07 14.90 26.68
CA VAL A 441 -5.70 14.04 27.81
C VAL A 441 -6.93 13.31 28.37
N LEU A 442 -8.05 14.01 28.57
CA LEU A 442 -9.30 13.40 29.02
C LEU A 442 -9.88 12.43 27.98
N GLU A 443 -9.72 12.74 26.69
CA GLU A 443 -10.17 11.94 25.56
C GLU A 443 -9.49 10.57 25.51
N ASN A 444 -8.24 10.51 25.95
CA ASN A 444 -7.50 9.26 26.05
C ASN A 444 -8.15 8.29 27.06
N ASP A 445 -8.61 8.81 28.20
CA ASP A 445 -9.22 8.00 29.25
C ASP A 445 -10.75 7.80 29.02
N TYR A 446 -11.41 8.78 28.40
CA TYR A 446 -12.86 8.83 28.21
C TYR A 446 -13.20 9.35 26.80
N PRO A 447 -13.22 8.49 25.77
CA PRO A 447 -13.51 8.90 24.39
C PRO A 447 -14.85 9.62 24.21
N GLU A 448 -15.81 9.40 25.10
CA GLU A 448 -17.12 10.05 25.10
C GLU A 448 -17.05 11.57 25.28
N VAL A 449 -15.93 12.09 25.83
CA VAL A 449 -15.75 13.54 26.03
C VAL A 449 -15.69 14.32 24.72
N ARG A 450 -15.40 13.65 23.59
CA ARG A 450 -15.46 14.24 22.24
C ARG A 450 -16.81 14.87 21.93
N PHE A 451 -17.90 14.37 22.53
CA PHE A 451 -19.23 14.96 22.37
C PHE A 451 -19.30 16.43 22.85
N TYR A 452 -18.43 16.81 23.78
CA TYR A 452 -18.43 18.14 24.40
C TYR A 452 -17.38 19.09 23.80
N LEU A 453 -16.65 18.70 22.76
CA LEU A 453 -15.47 19.41 22.26
C LEU A 453 -15.78 20.85 21.81
N PHE A 454 -17.00 21.10 21.32
CA PHE A 454 -17.46 22.45 20.95
C PHE A 454 -18.38 23.12 21.99
N SER A 455 -18.51 22.54 23.18
CA SER A 455 -19.31 23.11 24.25
C SER A 455 -18.65 24.36 24.85
N LEU A 456 -19.46 25.22 25.49
CA LEU A 456 -18.94 26.37 26.23
C LEU A 456 -18.00 25.95 27.36
N ALA A 457 -18.28 24.82 28.02
CA ALA A 457 -17.42 24.27 29.06
C ALA A 457 -16.03 23.93 28.52
N ALA A 458 -15.96 23.37 27.31
CA ALA A 458 -14.69 23.05 26.68
C ALA A 458 -13.85 24.28 26.38
N ARG A 459 -14.49 25.31 25.80
CA ARG A 459 -13.83 26.59 25.53
C ARG A 459 -13.32 27.27 26.80
N ILE A 460 -14.09 27.23 27.89
CA ILE A 460 -13.69 27.83 29.17
C ILE A 460 -12.47 27.11 29.75
N LEU A 461 -12.46 25.79 29.70
CA LEU A 461 -11.35 25.00 30.24
C LEU A 461 -10.07 25.20 29.41
N GLU A 462 -10.18 25.26 28.07
CA GLU A 462 -9.05 25.62 27.19
C GLU A 462 -8.51 27.03 27.49
N MET A 463 -9.37 28.03 27.65
CA MET A 463 -8.95 29.39 28.02
C MET A 463 -8.30 29.44 29.42
N ALA A 464 -8.79 28.64 30.36
CA ALA A 464 -8.23 28.55 31.71
C ALA A 464 -6.83 27.93 31.68
N GLU A 465 -6.61 26.87 30.88
CA GLU A 465 -5.30 26.25 30.66
C GLU A 465 -4.30 27.25 30.07
N GLN A 466 -4.71 28.00 29.03
CA GLN A 466 -3.85 29.02 28.41
C GLN A 466 -3.50 30.17 29.37
N ALA A 467 -4.44 30.59 30.23
CA ALA A 467 -4.22 31.67 31.18
C ALA A 467 -3.41 31.24 32.42
N LEU A 468 -3.50 29.96 32.80
CA LEU A 468 -2.87 29.38 33.99
C LEU A 468 -2.14 28.09 33.62
N PRO A 469 -0.90 28.17 33.09
CA PRO A 469 -0.10 27.02 32.68
C PRO A 469 0.48 26.24 33.87
N ILE A 470 -0.28 26.09 34.96
CA ILE A 470 0.11 25.33 36.16
C ILE A 470 -0.11 23.82 35.94
N LEU A 471 -0.94 23.45 34.96
CA LEU A 471 -1.39 22.08 34.78
C LEU A 471 -0.47 21.25 33.87
N GLU A 472 0.35 21.84 32.98
CA GLU A 472 1.29 21.17 32.04
C GLU A 472 0.87 19.73 31.65
N LEU A 473 -0.35 19.57 31.11
CA LEU A 473 -0.96 18.24 30.92
C LEU A 473 -0.51 17.54 29.63
N GLY A 474 0.16 18.26 28.72
CA GLY A 474 0.69 17.73 27.46
C GLY A 474 2.21 17.91 27.34
N LYS A 475 2.93 16.88 26.90
CA LYS A 475 4.39 16.95 26.68
C LYS A 475 4.78 17.16 25.23
N ALA A 476 3.87 16.91 24.29
CA ALA A 476 4.13 17.10 22.87
C ALA A 476 3.98 18.58 22.51
N GLN A 477 5.07 19.16 22.02
CA GLN A 477 5.14 20.55 21.59
C GLN A 477 5.88 20.61 20.25
N ASP A 478 5.41 21.48 19.38
CA ASP A 478 6.13 21.94 18.20
C ASP A 478 6.83 23.24 18.59
N LEU A 479 8.16 23.23 18.60
CA LEU A 479 8.96 24.37 19.07
C LEU A 479 9.08 25.49 18.03
N SER A 480 8.90 25.16 16.75
CA SER A 480 9.05 26.08 15.62
C SER A 480 7.82 26.04 14.71
N PRO A 481 6.59 26.26 15.25
CA PRO A 481 5.38 26.11 14.46
C PRO A 481 5.34 27.13 13.32
N ARG A 482 4.84 26.72 12.15
CA ARG A 482 4.68 27.64 11.01
C ARG A 482 3.54 28.61 11.28
N PHE A 483 3.80 29.90 11.02
CA PHE A 483 2.80 30.95 11.21
C PHE A 483 1.69 30.93 10.13
N ARG A 484 1.99 30.35 8.95
CA ARG A 484 1.06 30.22 7.83
C ARG A 484 1.09 28.79 7.27
N PRO A 485 0.03 28.35 6.59
CA PRO A 485 0.04 27.07 5.89
C PRO A 485 1.24 26.98 4.94
N VAL A 486 1.93 25.85 4.97
CA VAL A 486 3.01 25.52 4.05
C VAL A 486 2.41 25.34 2.67
N VAL A 487 2.92 26.11 1.69
CA VAL A 487 2.49 25.96 0.29
C VAL A 487 3.23 24.78 -0.30
N ASN A 488 2.51 23.69 -0.56
CA ASN A 488 3.04 22.50 -1.22
C ASN A 488 2.18 22.10 -2.41
N ASP A 489 2.57 22.53 -3.60
CA ASP A 489 1.86 22.27 -4.86
C ASP A 489 1.89 20.78 -5.28
N GLN A 490 2.69 19.94 -4.62
CA GLN A 490 2.72 18.50 -4.86
C GLN A 490 1.55 17.77 -4.19
N VAL A 491 0.90 18.38 -3.18
CA VAL A 491 -0.26 17.77 -2.52
C VAL A 491 -1.44 17.70 -3.51
N PRO A 492 -2.04 16.52 -3.71
CA PRO A 492 -2.98 16.26 -4.82
C PRO A 492 -4.42 16.79 -4.61
N TRP A 493 -4.58 18.06 -4.22
CA TRP A 493 -5.91 18.69 -4.00
C TRP A 493 -6.82 18.69 -5.24
N VAL A 494 -6.25 18.73 -6.45
CA VAL A 494 -7.00 18.80 -7.72
C VAL A 494 -7.95 17.61 -7.89
N MET A 495 -7.55 16.42 -7.46
CA MET A 495 -8.38 15.21 -7.62
C MET A 495 -9.63 15.25 -6.72
N VAL A 496 -9.54 15.87 -5.54
CA VAL A 496 -10.68 16.03 -4.61
C VAL A 496 -11.73 16.99 -5.17
N GLN A 497 -11.31 18.07 -5.81
CA GLN A 497 -12.22 19.05 -6.42
C GLN A 497 -13.06 18.45 -7.56
N GLN A 498 -12.48 17.53 -8.34
CA GLN A 498 -13.18 16.83 -9.42
C GLN A 498 -14.25 15.87 -8.87
N SER A 499 -13.99 15.20 -7.75
CA SER A 499 -14.96 14.32 -7.07
C SER A 499 -16.12 15.11 -6.44
N TYR A 500 -15.85 16.29 -5.86
CA TYR A 500 -16.88 17.16 -5.28
C TYR A 500 -17.91 17.64 -6.31
N HIS A 501 -17.48 17.88 -7.56
CA HIS A 501 -18.38 18.24 -8.65
C HIS A 501 -19.31 17.12 -9.13
N ARG A 502 -19.03 15.85 -8.79
CA ARG A 502 -19.93 14.71 -9.02
C ARG A 502 -20.91 14.46 -7.86
N GLY A 503 -20.74 15.13 -6.72
CA GLY A 503 -21.68 15.06 -5.60
C GLY A 503 -23.06 15.59 -5.98
N ASN A 504 -24.12 14.82 -5.66
CA ASN A 504 -25.49 15.18 -6.01
C ASN A 504 -25.92 16.43 -5.21
N LYS A 505 -25.83 17.61 -5.84
CA LYS A 505 -26.26 18.90 -5.27
C LYS A 505 -27.68 18.85 -4.68
N GLY A 506 -28.54 17.95 -5.19
CA GLY A 506 -29.87 17.71 -4.65
C GLY A 506 -29.86 17.14 -3.22
N ALA A 507 -28.95 16.21 -2.91
CA ALA A 507 -28.85 15.64 -1.56
C ALA A 507 -28.38 16.67 -0.53
N ALA A 508 -27.39 17.51 -0.91
CA ALA A 508 -26.93 18.62 -0.08
C ALA A 508 -28.05 19.64 0.20
N LEU A 509 -28.83 20.00 -0.82
CA LEU A 509 -29.97 20.92 -0.68
C LEU A 509 -31.07 20.35 0.23
N VAL A 510 -31.39 19.05 0.09
CA VAL A 510 -32.38 18.38 0.95
C VAL A 510 -31.93 18.38 2.41
N TYR A 511 -30.66 18.10 2.69
CA TYR A 511 -30.12 18.13 4.05
C TYR A 511 -30.16 19.54 4.66
N LEU A 512 -29.85 20.56 3.86
CA LEU A 512 -29.87 21.97 4.27
C LEU A 512 -31.30 22.45 4.57
N LEU A 513 -32.28 22.02 3.77
CA LEU A 513 -33.69 22.29 4.03
C LEU A 513 -34.21 21.52 5.27
N ALA A 514 -33.81 20.26 5.44
CA ALA A 514 -34.21 19.43 6.57
C ALA A 514 -33.69 19.95 7.92
N THR A 515 -32.54 20.63 7.93
CA THR A 515 -31.96 21.27 9.13
C THR A 515 -32.48 22.68 9.37
N ALA A 516 -32.77 23.45 8.31
CA ALA A 516 -33.30 24.81 8.43
C ALA A 516 -34.76 24.86 8.92
N ILE A 517 -35.61 23.89 8.54
CA ILE A 517 -37.04 23.87 8.89
C ILE A 517 -37.27 23.74 10.41
N PRO A 518 -36.61 22.82 11.14
CA PRO A 518 -36.71 22.74 12.60
C PRO A 518 -36.24 24.01 13.32
N LEU A 519 -35.14 24.63 12.85
CA LEU A 519 -34.61 25.87 13.40
C LEU A 519 -35.58 27.05 13.22
N LEU A 520 -36.22 27.16 12.05
CA LEU A 520 -37.26 28.15 11.77
C LEU A 520 -38.51 27.93 12.61
N LEU A 521 -38.91 26.68 12.83
CA LEU A 521 -40.03 26.32 13.71
C LEU A 521 -39.73 26.69 15.18
N LEU A 522 -38.52 26.41 15.67
CA LEU A 522 -38.07 26.80 17.01
C LEU A 522 -38.03 28.33 17.18
N PHE A 523 -37.57 29.07 16.16
CA PHE A 523 -37.61 30.53 16.16
C PHE A 523 -39.03 31.10 16.18
N ARG A 524 -39.98 30.43 15.51
CA ARG A 524 -41.40 30.83 15.50
C ARG A 524 -42.08 30.57 16.84
N ILE A 525 -41.71 29.49 17.52
CA ILE A 525 -42.22 29.15 18.85
C ILE A 525 -41.62 30.11 19.91
N GLY A 526 -40.34 30.46 19.79
CA GLY A 526 -39.67 31.40 20.71
C GLY A 526 -40.16 32.86 20.62
N ARG A 527 -40.79 33.26 19.52
CA ARG A 527 -41.41 34.61 19.36
C ARG A 527 -42.84 34.72 19.88
N ARG A 528 -43.45 33.62 20.36
CA ARG A 528 -44.73 33.63 21.07
C ARG A 528 -44.50 33.59 22.58
N LYS A 529 -43.85 34.61 23.12
CA LYS A 529 -43.91 34.97 24.54
C LYS A 529 -43.90 36.48 24.67
#